data_AF-A0A8X6QEI8-F1
#
_entry.id   AF-A0A8X6QEI8-F1
#
_cell.length_a   1.000
_cell.length_b   1.000
_cell.length_c   1.000
_cell.angle_alpha   90.00
_cell.angle_beta   90.00
_cell.angle_gamma   90.00
#
_symmetry.space_group_name_H-M   'P 1'
#
loop_
_entity.id
_entity.type
_entity.pdbx_description
1 polymer ?
#
loop_
_entity_poly.entity_id
_entity_poly.type
_entity_poly.pdbx_seq_one_letter_code
_entity_poly.pdbx_strand_id
1 'polypeptide(L)'
;MLDIVSEFYPGITEYKSLLEETCKDIPKAKIAFNHYYDERLKMNADTSPEGAKKMTDARGCMAAIVAECQVKRQMGFIQFRR
;
A
#
# COMPACT_ATOMS: atom_id res chain seq x y z
N MET A 1 3.67 8.13 -3.37
CA MET A 1 3.10 6.83 -2.93
C MET A 1 4.23 5.93 -2.44
N LEU A 2 5.29 5.75 -3.24
CA LEU A 2 6.50 5.03 -2.83
C LEU A 2 7.23 5.71 -1.64
N ASP A 3 7.22 7.05 -1.55
CA ASP A 3 7.88 7.78 -0.45
C ASP A 3 7.30 7.53 0.96
N ILE A 4 6.10 6.94 1.06
CA ILE A 4 5.45 6.61 2.33
C ILE A 4 5.57 5.12 2.61
N VAL A 5 5.52 4.32 1.54
CA VAL A 5 5.86 2.91 1.59
C VAL A 5 7.23 2.71 2.21
N SER A 6 8.19 3.61 1.97
CA SER A 6 9.53 3.56 2.56
C SER A 6 9.58 3.65 4.10
N GLU A 7 8.56 4.16 4.79
CA GLU A 7 8.52 4.12 6.27
C GLU A 7 8.23 2.71 6.80
N PHE A 8 7.39 1.95 6.09
CA PHE A 8 6.97 0.60 6.50
C PHE A 8 7.71 -0.52 5.77
N TYR A 9 8.28 -0.17 4.62
CA TYR A 9 9.05 -1.00 3.70
C TYR A 9 10.29 -0.23 3.24
N PRO A 10 11.24 0.03 4.15
CA PRO A 10 12.44 0.82 3.87
C PRO A 10 13.26 0.20 2.74
N GLY A 11 13.69 1.04 1.80
CA GLY A 11 14.50 0.62 0.65
C GLY A 11 13.70 0.07 -0.54
N ILE A 12 12.36 0.03 -0.49
CA ILE A 12 11.55 -0.38 -1.62
C ILE A 12 11.22 0.82 -2.52
N THR A 13 11.79 0.80 -3.73
CA THR A 13 11.56 1.80 -4.78
C THR A 13 10.77 1.24 -5.96
N GLU A 14 10.58 -0.09 -6.01
CA GLU A 14 9.91 -0.78 -7.12
C GLU A 14 8.54 -1.36 -6.71
N TYR A 15 7.56 -1.22 -7.61
CA TYR A 15 6.20 -1.76 -7.41
C TYR A 15 6.18 -3.28 -7.18
N LYS A 16 7.01 -4.02 -7.93
CA LYS A 16 7.07 -5.48 -7.81
C LYS A 16 7.52 -5.92 -6.41
N SER A 17 8.59 -5.31 -5.89
CA SER A 17 9.09 -5.60 -4.54
C SER A 17 8.08 -5.20 -3.47
N LEU A 18 7.38 -4.07 -3.65
CA LEU A 18 6.29 -3.66 -2.76
C LEU A 18 5.15 -4.68 -2.74
N LEU A 19 4.76 -5.20 -3.90
CA LEU A 19 3.73 -6.23 -4.02
C LEU A 19 4.16 -7.53 -3.31
N GLU A 20 5.40 -7.98 -3.50
CA GLU A 20 5.92 -9.19 -2.87
C GLU A 20 5.96 -9.07 -1.34
N GLU A 21 6.43 -7.94 -0.81
CA GLU A 21 6.46 -7.67 0.64
C GLU A 21 5.06 -7.48 1.24
N THR A 22 4.16 -6.80 0.51
CA THR A 22 2.74 -6.74 0.86
C THR A 22 2.11 -8.13 0.93
N CYS A 23 2.54 -9.03 0.03
CA CYS A 23 2.04 -10.39 0.01
C CYS A 23 2.54 -11.29 1.13
N LYS A 24 3.75 -11.02 1.66
CA LYS A 24 4.29 -11.73 2.83
C LYS A 24 3.42 -11.49 4.05
N ASP A 25 2.94 -10.26 4.22
CA ASP A 25 2.16 -9.85 5.39
C ASP A 25 1.08 -8.81 5.02
N ILE A 26 -0.06 -9.33 4.54
CA ILE A 26 -1.23 -8.52 4.18
C ILE A 26 -1.78 -7.72 5.39
N PRO A 27 -1.89 -8.30 6.61
CA PRO A 27 -2.27 -7.53 7.80
C PRO A 27 -1.36 -6.33 8.07
N LYS A 28 -0.04 -6.50 8.01
CA LYS A 28 0.92 -5.41 8.20
C LYS A 28 0.78 -4.33 7.14
N ALA A 29 0.55 -4.71 5.88
CA ALA A 29 0.29 -3.75 4.80
C ALA A 29 -0.96 -2.91 5.08
N LYS A 30 -2.05 -3.54 5.52
CA LYS A 30 -3.29 -2.82 5.90
C LYS A 30 -3.06 -1.82 7.04
N ILE A 31 -2.27 -2.20 8.05
CA ILE A 31 -1.92 -1.32 9.18
C ILE A 31 -1.09 -0.12 8.69
N ALA A 32 -0.06 -0.37 7.90
CA ALA A 32 0.78 0.67 7.31
C ALA A 32 -0.04 1.70 6.51
N PHE A 33 -1.00 1.22 5.72
CA PHE A 33 -1.87 2.09 4.94
C PHE A 33 -2.82 2.89 5.82
N ASN A 34 -3.50 2.27 6.79
CA ASN A 34 -4.40 2.99 7.69
C ASN A 34 -3.67 4.08 8.49
N HIS A 35 -2.48 3.77 8.98
CA HIS A 35 -1.64 4.74 9.69
C HIS A 35 -1.28 5.96 8.82
N TYR A 36 -0.94 5.74 7.55
CA TYR A 36 -0.67 6.85 6.62
C TYR A 36 -1.88 7.78 6.45
N TYR A 37 -3.08 7.22 6.30
CA TYR A 37 -4.30 8.02 6.17
C TYR A 37 -4.61 8.79 7.43
N ASP A 38 -4.50 8.16 8.59
CA ASP A 38 -4.76 8.81 9.87
C ASP A 38 -3.80 9.98 10.10
N GLU A 39 -2.51 9.83 9.80
CA GLU A 39 -1.52 10.91 9.94
C GLU A 39 -1.73 12.02 8.90
N ARG A 40 -2.04 11.69 7.63
CA ARG A 40 -2.35 12.68 6.59
C ARG A 40 -3.61 13.49 6.92
N LEU A 41 -4.65 12.84 7.45
CA LEU A 41 -5.88 13.50 7.87
C LEU A 41 -5.63 14.45 9.06
N LYS A 42 -4.71 14.10 9.96
CA LYS A 42 -4.31 14.97 11.08
C LYS A 42 -3.45 16.16 10.66
N MET A 43 -2.61 16.04 9.62
CA MET A 43 -1.68 17.08 9.18
C MET A 43 -2.31 18.22 8.34
N ASN A 44 -3.60 18.51 8.51
CA ASN A 44 -4.38 19.32 7.56
C ASN A 44 -4.25 18.73 6.15
N ALA A 45 -4.82 17.54 5.94
CA ALA A 45 -4.97 16.98 4.60
C ALA A 45 -5.42 18.09 3.66
N ASP A 46 -4.65 18.30 2.59
CA ASP A 46 -4.98 19.26 1.54
C ASP A 46 -6.44 19.02 1.11
N THR A 47 -7.32 19.91 1.57
CA THR A 47 -8.78 19.80 1.37
C THR A 47 -9.19 20.30 0.00
N SER A 48 -8.21 20.72 -0.83
CA SER A 48 -8.47 21.00 -2.23
C SER A 48 -8.99 19.74 -2.93
N PRO A 49 -9.80 19.90 -3.99
CA PRO A 49 -10.21 18.80 -4.84
C PRO A 49 -9.01 17.97 -5.35
N GLU A 50 -7.87 18.60 -5.65
CA GLU A 50 -6.65 17.90 -6.06
C GLU A 50 -6.03 17.06 -4.93
N GLY A 51 -6.00 17.57 -3.70
CA GLY A 51 -5.52 16.85 -2.53
C GLY A 51 -6.38 15.63 -2.20
N ALA A 52 -7.71 15.81 -2.21
CA ALA A 52 -8.67 14.74 -2.02
C ALA A 52 -8.58 13.66 -3.12
N LYS A 53 -8.37 14.07 -4.38
CA LYS A 53 -8.16 13.14 -5.50
C LYS A 53 -6.87 12.33 -5.32
N LYS A 54 -5.75 12.97 -4.98
CA LYS A 54 -4.47 12.26 -4.72
C LYS A 54 -4.60 11.24 -3.59
N MET A 55 -5.35 11.56 -2.54
CA MET A 55 -5.63 10.63 -1.43
C MET A 55 -6.49 9.45 -1.88
N THR A 56 -7.50 9.71 -2.71
CA THR A 56 -8.36 8.67 -3.28
C THR A 56 -7.60 7.75 -4.23
N ASP A 57 -6.78 8.33 -5.12
CA ASP A 57 -5.95 7.59 -6.07
C ASP A 57 -4.91 6.72 -5.34
N ALA A 58 -4.28 7.26 -4.29
CA ALA A 58 -3.38 6.48 -3.44
C ALA A 58 -4.10 5.29 -2.77
N ARG A 59 -5.36 5.46 -2.36
CA ARG A 59 -6.16 4.40 -1.74
C ARG A 59 -6.52 3.32 -2.76
N GLY A 60 -6.90 3.74 -3.96
CA GLY A 60 -7.19 2.84 -5.07
C GLY A 60 -6.00 1.97 -5.45
N CYS A 61 -4.81 2.57 -5.59
CA CYS A 61 -3.59 1.81 -5.89
C CYS A 61 -3.23 0.80 -4.79
N MET A 62 -3.38 1.15 -3.51
CA MET A 62 -3.09 0.21 -2.43
C MET A 62 -4.09 -0.94 -2.34
N ALA A 63 -5.38 -0.64 -2.55
CA ALA A 63 -6.40 -1.68 -2.66
C ALA A 63 -6.09 -2.62 -3.84
N ALA A 64 -5.60 -2.07 -4.96
CA ALA A 64 -5.17 -2.86 -6.11
C ALA A 64 -3.95 -3.74 -5.80
N ILE A 65 -2.93 -3.26 -5.06
CA ILE A 65 -1.78 -4.07 -4.66
C ILE A 65 -2.22 -5.24 -3.76
N VAL A 66 -3.10 -4.98 -2.77
CA VAL A 66 -3.62 -6.02 -1.89
C VAL A 66 -4.49 -7.02 -2.65
N ALA A 67 -5.34 -6.56 -3.57
CA ALA A 67 -6.17 -7.43 -4.38
C ALA A 67 -5.33 -8.27 -5.36
N GLU A 68 -4.37 -7.65 -6.06
CA GLU A 68 -3.42 -8.32 -6.94
C GLU A 68 -2.64 -9.39 -6.19
N CYS A 69 -2.24 -9.08 -4.95
CA CYS A 69 -1.61 -10.04 -4.09
C CYS A 69 -2.50 -11.25 -3.79
N GLN A 70 -3.73 -11.02 -3.35
CA GLN A 70 -4.68 -12.09 -3.03
C GLN A 70 -4.94 -12.98 -4.24
N VAL A 71 -5.15 -12.38 -5.41
CA VAL A 71 -5.35 -13.11 -6.68
C VAL A 71 -4.11 -13.94 -7.03
N LYS A 72 -2.92 -13.34 -7.01
CA LYS A 72 -1.68 -14.07 -7.33
C LYS A 72 -1.36 -15.20 -6.34
N ARG A 73 -1.70 -15.05 -5.06
CA ARG A 73 -1.61 -16.15 -4.08
C ARG A 73 -2.59 -17.27 -4.38
N GLN A 74 -3.86 -16.96 -4.69
CA GLN A 74 -4.87 -17.95 -5.03
C GLN A 74 -4.56 -18.71 -6.33
N MET A 75 -3.94 -18.02 -7.30
CA MET A 75 -3.49 -18.62 -8.56
C MET A 75 -2.17 -19.38 -8.45
N GLY A 76 -1.52 -19.38 -7.29
CA GLY A 76 -0.24 -20.07 -7.07
C GLY A 76 0.99 -19.39 -7.69
N PHE A 77 0.86 -18.16 -8.21
CA PHE A 77 1.97 -17.37 -8.75
C PHE A 77 2.92 -16.85 -7.67
N ILE A 78 2.41 -16.67 -6.45
CA ILE A 78 3.20 -16.23 -5.30
C ILE A 78 3.11 -17.32 -4.23
N GLN A 79 4.17 -18.11 -4.09
CA GLN A 79 4.32 -19.13 -3.06
C GLN A 79 5.34 -18.66 -2.02
N PHE A 80 4.89 -18.42 -0.79
CA PHE A 80 5.80 -18.27 0.35
C PHE A 80 6.13 -19.66 0.86
N ARG A 81 7.40 -20.08 0.70
CA ARG A 81 7.89 -21.28 1.38
C ARG A 81 7.68 -21.06 2.89
N ARG A 82 6.97 -22.00 3.53
CA ARG A 82 6.84 -22.07 4.99
C ARG A 82 8.19 -22.26 5.65
#